data_AF-A0A831PS34-F1
#
_entry.id   AF-A0A831PS34-F1
#
_cell.length_a   1.000
_cell.length_b   1.000
_cell.length_c   1.000
_cell.angle_alpha   90.00
_cell.angle_beta   90.00
_cell.angle_gamma   90.00
#
_symmetry.space_group_name_H-M   'P 1'
#
loop_
_entity.id
_entity.type
_entity.pdbx_description
1 polymer ?
#
loop_
_entity_poly.entity_id
_entity_poly.type
_entity_poly.pdbx_seq_one_letter_code
_entity_poly.pdbx_strand_id
1 'polypeptide(L)'
;MPFFCIRCGECCSQMGDVHVVEEDRGGGRFLVANRYTGERDEVEIDPALARLYPDRRLFERWPMACPFLREDPETGDVVCIVHRTRPEICREYRCWRLLVLDAAGVRAGRVMERRHLAADDPALKAFWEEKIAGIREGDIDRWDEQVILLLKGAGYTVYR
;
A
#
# COMPACT_ATOMS: atom_id res chain seq x y z
N MET A 1 2.74 7.59 -13.92
CA MET A 1 2.43 6.15 -14.03
C MET A 1 1.14 5.91 -13.28
N PRO A 2 0.36 4.84 -13.55
CA PRO A 2 -0.73 4.49 -12.65
C PRO A 2 -0.17 4.04 -11.30
N PHE A 3 -0.96 4.21 -10.24
CA PHE A 3 -0.66 3.67 -8.92
C PHE A 3 -0.41 2.16 -8.99
N PHE A 4 0.54 1.68 -8.19
CA PHE A 4 0.78 0.24 -8.01
C PHE A 4 1.06 -0.09 -6.53
N CYS A 5 0.66 -1.29 -6.12
CA CYS A 5 0.96 -1.77 -4.78
C CYS A 5 2.44 -2.19 -4.71
N ILE A 6 3.15 -1.68 -3.70
CA ILE A 6 4.56 -2.01 -3.45
C ILE A 6 4.74 -3.16 -2.45
N ARG A 7 3.66 -3.87 -2.11
CA ARG A 7 3.68 -5.06 -1.23
C ARG A 7 4.29 -4.82 0.16
N CYS A 8 4.09 -3.62 0.72
CA CYS A 8 4.56 -3.27 2.07
C CYS A 8 3.58 -3.68 3.19
N GLY A 9 2.34 -4.06 2.86
CA GLY A 9 1.34 -4.46 3.84
C GLY A 9 0.68 -3.34 4.65
N GLU A 10 1.23 -2.13 4.69
CA GLU A 10 0.77 -1.05 5.58
C GLU A 10 -0.71 -0.67 5.42
N CYS A 11 -1.20 -0.58 4.18
CA CYS A 11 -2.62 -0.26 3.97
C CYS A 11 -3.54 -1.44 4.25
N CYS A 12 -3.03 -2.67 4.24
CA CYS A 12 -3.82 -3.87 4.43
C CYS A 12 -3.76 -4.39 5.88
N SER A 13 -2.81 -3.92 6.70
CA SER A 13 -2.59 -4.38 8.07
C SER A 13 -3.69 -3.98 9.06
N GLN A 14 -4.62 -3.12 8.64
CA GLN A 14 -5.80 -2.68 9.41
C GLN A 14 -7.13 -3.02 8.72
N MET A 15 -7.10 -3.70 7.57
CA MET A 15 -8.30 -3.94 6.77
C MET A 15 -9.15 -5.11 7.25
N GLY A 16 -8.80 -5.77 8.35
CA GLY A 16 -9.62 -6.80 9.00
C GLY A 16 -10.89 -6.25 9.66
N ASP A 17 -10.94 -4.94 9.92
CA ASP A 17 -12.17 -4.26 10.34
C ASP A 17 -13.10 -3.93 9.19
N VAL A 18 -12.54 -3.77 7.99
CA VAL A 18 -13.30 -3.47 6.76
C VAL A 18 -13.78 -4.76 6.11
N HIS A 19 -12.89 -5.72 5.87
CA HIS A 19 -13.18 -6.92 5.11
C HIS A 19 -13.35 -8.13 6.03
N VAL A 20 -14.53 -8.74 5.96
CA VAL A 20 -14.85 -9.99 6.64
C VAL A 20 -15.19 -11.07 5.63
N VAL A 21 -14.74 -12.30 5.88
CA VAL A 21 -15.15 -13.46 5.08
C VAL A 21 -16.52 -13.91 5.60
N GLU A 22 -17.55 -13.79 4.76
CA GLU A 22 -18.90 -14.28 5.09
C GLU A 22 -19.05 -15.77 4.73
N GLU A 23 -18.44 -16.20 3.62
CA GLU A 23 -18.59 -17.57 3.10
C GLU A 23 -17.28 -18.06 2.45
N ASP A 24 -16.91 -19.30 2.76
CA ASP A 24 -15.91 -20.07 1.98
C ASP A 24 -16.66 -20.91 0.95
N ARG A 25 -16.45 -20.62 -0.34
CA ARG A 25 -17.12 -21.29 -1.46
C ARG A 25 -16.31 -22.46 -2.03
N GLY A 26 -15.21 -22.80 -1.37
CA GLY A 26 -14.28 -23.82 -1.81
C GLY A 26 -13.45 -23.42 -3.04
N GLY A 27 -12.42 -24.21 -3.33
CA GLY A 27 -11.54 -23.97 -4.47
C GLY A 27 -10.76 -22.65 -4.40
N GLY A 28 -10.59 -22.07 -3.21
CA GLY A 28 -9.92 -20.78 -3.03
C GLY A 28 -10.80 -19.55 -3.30
N ARG A 29 -12.12 -19.73 -3.45
CA ARG A 29 -13.09 -18.64 -3.61
C ARG A 29 -13.80 -18.32 -2.30
N PHE A 30 -14.01 -17.03 -2.05
CA PHE A 30 -14.62 -16.52 -0.83
C PHE A 30 -15.60 -15.41 -1.16
N LEU A 31 -16.71 -15.35 -0.42
CA LEU A 31 -17.56 -14.17 -0.37
C LEU A 31 -17.05 -13.27 0.76
N VAL A 32 -16.67 -12.05 0.40
CA VAL A 32 -16.16 -11.04 1.34
C VAL A 32 -17.17 -9.92 1.44
N ALA A 33 -17.50 -9.52 2.66
CA ALA A 33 -18.30 -8.34 2.89
C ALA A 33 -17.45 -7.18 3.42
N ASN A 34 -17.80 -5.97 3.00
CA ASN A 34 -17.38 -4.77 3.66
C ASN A 34 -18.29 -4.54 4.89
N ARG A 35 -17.73 -4.56 6.10
CA ARG A 35 -18.48 -4.41 7.36
C ARG A 35 -19.18 -3.05 7.48
N TYR A 36 -18.67 -2.02 6.82
CA TYR A 36 -19.20 -0.66 6.91
C TYR A 36 -20.26 -0.35 5.86
N THR A 37 -20.10 -0.85 4.63
CA THR A 37 -21.03 -0.56 3.52
C THR A 37 -22.03 -1.69 3.26
N GLY A 38 -21.72 -2.92 3.71
CA GLY A 38 -22.49 -4.12 3.41
C GLY A 38 -22.31 -4.66 1.99
N GLU A 39 -21.44 -4.04 1.19
CA GLU A 39 -21.07 -4.52 -0.15
C GLU A 39 -20.44 -5.90 -0.08
N ARG A 40 -20.72 -6.72 -1.09
CA ARG A 40 -20.27 -8.11 -1.18
C ARG A 40 -19.52 -8.33 -2.48
N ASP A 41 -18.30 -8.82 -2.37
CA ASP A 41 -17.44 -9.16 -3.48
C ASP A 41 -17.02 -10.62 -3.40
N GLU A 42 -17.07 -11.31 -4.52
CA GLU A 42 -16.41 -12.61 -4.64
C GLU A 42 -14.92 -12.39 -4.93
N VAL A 43 -14.07 -13.03 -4.14
CA VAL A 43 -12.62 -12.99 -4.32
C VAL A 43 -12.09 -14.40 -4.50
N GLU A 44 -11.03 -14.53 -5.29
CA GLU A 44 -10.33 -15.77 -5.55
C GLU A 44 -8.86 -15.62 -5.19
N ILE A 45 -8.32 -16.62 -4.50
CA ILE A 45 -6.89 -16.69 -4.23
C ILE A 45 -6.16 -16.86 -5.56
N ASP A 46 -5.17 -16.01 -5.80
CA ASP A 46 -4.25 -16.13 -6.92
C ASP A 46 -3.55 -17.49 -6.84
N PRO A 47 -3.70 -18.36 -7.87
CA PRO A 47 -3.07 -19.69 -7.86
C PRO A 47 -1.57 -19.64 -7.59
N ALA A 48 -0.88 -18.59 -8.04
CA ALA A 48 0.56 -18.42 -7.81
C ALA A 48 0.92 -18.19 -6.33
N LEU A 49 -0.04 -17.71 -5.53
CA LEU A 49 0.11 -17.38 -4.11
C LEU A 49 -0.65 -18.34 -3.19
N ALA A 50 -1.33 -19.36 -3.73
CA ALA A 50 -2.14 -20.29 -2.95
C ALA A 50 -1.34 -21.00 -1.85
N ARG A 51 -0.04 -21.26 -2.09
CA ARG A 51 0.89 -21.83 -1.08
C ARG A 51 0.98 -21.01 0.21
N LEU A 52 0.73 -19.69 0.13
CA LEU A 52 0.81 -18.78 1.28
C LEU A 52 -0.45 -18.80 2.14
N TYR A 53 -1.58 -19.30 1.62
CA TYR A 53 -2.85 -19.21 2.33
C TYR A 53 -2.81 -19.83 3.73
N PRO A 54 -2.29 -21.05 3.95
CA PRO A 54 -2.33 -21.69 5.27
C PRO A 54 -1.56 -20.93 6.35
N ASP A 55 -0.58 -20.10 6.00
CA ASP A 55 0.19 -19.34 6.98
C ASP A 55 -0.67 -18.25 7.64
N ARG A 56 -0.60 -18.18 8.97
CA ARG A 56 -1.34 -17.23 9.81
C ARG A 56 -0.45 -16.41 10.72
N ARG A 57 0.88 -16.58 10.68
CA ARG A 57 1.83 -15.91 11.59
C ARG A 57 1.80 -14.39 11.45
N LEU A 58 1.47 -13.87 10.27
CA LEU A 58 1.30 -12.42 10.04
C LEU A 58 0.28 -11.80 11.01
N PHE A 59 -0.76 -12.54 11.41
CA PHE A 59 -1.79 -12.03 12.31
C PHE A 59 -1.33 -11.92 13.77
N GLU A 60 -0.21 -12.57 14.14
CA GLU A 60 0.42 -12.35 15.45
C GLU A 60 1.02 -10.94 15.53
N ARG A 61 1.61 -10.46 14.42
CA ARG A 61 2.15 -9.08 14.31
C ARG A 61 1.05 -8.06 14.01
N TRP A 62 0.09 -8.41 13.15
CA TRP A 62 -1.01 -7.54 12.74
C TRP A 62 -2.36 -8.23 12.89
N PRO A 63 -2.93 -8.27 14.11
CA PRO A 63 -4.20 -8.95 14.38
C PRO A 63 -5.37 -8.42 13.55
N MET A 64 -5.30 -7.15 13.15
CA MET A 64 -6.33 -6.45 12.36
C MET A 64 -6.05 -6.46 10.87
N ALA A 65 -5.12 -7.28 10.38
CA ALA A 65 -4.84 -7.38 8.96
C ALA A 65 -6.02 -7.94 8.16
N CYS A 66 -6.10 -7.57 6.88
CA CYS A 66 -7.01 -8.20 5.93
C CYS A 66 -6.87 -9.73 5.99
N PRO A 67 -7.97 -10.52 5.96
CA PRO A 67 -7.94 -11.98 6.00
C PRO A 67 -7.06 -12.63 4.91
N PHE A 68 -6.82 -11.91 3.82
CA PHE A 68 -6.06 -12.35 2.65
C PHE A 68 -4.63 -11.76 2.58
N LEU A 69 -4.17 -11.06 3.62
CA LEU A 69 -2.80 -10.54 3.69
C LEU A 69 -1.84 -11.64 4.15
N ARG A 70 -0.76 -11.88 3.40
CA ARG A 70 0.31 -12.83 3.75
C ARG A 70 1.67 -12.18 3.62
N GLU A 71 2.63 -12.68 4.38
CA GLU A 71 4.05 -12.40 4.16
C GLU A 71 4.62 -13.59 3.36
N ASP A 72 5.33 -13.32 2.28
CA ASP A 72 6.05 -14.35 1.54
C ASP A 72 7.41 -14.58 2.22
N PRO A 73 7.65 -15.73 2.86
CA PRO A 73 8.89 -15.98 3.57
C PRO A 73 10.11 -16.05 2.65
N GLU A 74 9.92 -16.23 1.35
CA GLU A 74 11.02 -16.30 0.38
C GLU A 74 11.58 -14.91 0.04
N THR A 75 10.72 -13.88 0.02
CA THR A 75 11.09 -12.53 -0.42
C THR A 75 11.01 -11.49 0.69
N GLY A 76 10.24 -11.76 1.76
CA GLY A 76 9.86 -10.79 2.78
C GLY A 76 8.74 -9.84 2.34
N ASP A 77 8.21 -9.98 1.12
CA ASP A 77 7.09 -9.15 0.64
C ASP A 77 5.81 -9.43 1.44
N VAL A 78 5.02 -8.39 1.69
CA VAL A 78 3.66 -8.54 2.22
C VAL A 78 2.64 -8.41 1.10
N VAL A 79 2.06 -9.54 0.72
CA VAL A 79 1.22 -9.70 -0.47
C VAL A 79 -0.26 -9.89 -0.13
N CYS A 80 -1.13 -9.34 -0.98
CA CYS A 80 -2.54 -9.67 -1.00
C CYS A 80 -2.73 -10.89 -1.91
N ILE A 81 -3.09 -12.03 -1.33
CA ILE A 81 -3.22 -13.27 -2.12
C ILE A 81 -4.46 -13.28 -3.02
N VAL A 82 -5.38 -12.33 -2.86
CA VAL A 82 -6.56 -12.14 -3.74
C VAL A 82 -6.43 -10.88 -4.60
N HIS A 83 -5.21 -10.34 -4.79
CA HIS A 83 -5.01 -9.01 -5.37
C HIS A 83 -5.72 -8.81 -6.72
N ARG A 84 -5.76 -9.84 -7.57
CA ARG A 84 -6.39 -9.78 -8.90
C ARG A 84 -7.91 -9.55 -8.81
N THR A 85 -8.58 -10.22 -7.89
CA THR A 85 -10.03 -10.15 -7.69
C THR A 85 -10.41 -9.30 -6.47
N ARG A 86 -9.48 -8.50 -5.92
CA ARG A 86 -9.71 -7.72 -4.69
C ARG A 86 -10.96 -6.83 -4.82
N PRO A 87 -11.67 -6.57 -3.71
CA PRO A 87 -12.84 -5.67 -3.70
C PRO A 87 -12.58 -4.31 -4.36
N GLU A 88 -13.61 -3.67 -4.90
CA GLU A 88 -13.46 -2.43 -5.66
C GLU A 88 -12.82 -1.30 -4.84
N ILE A 89 -13.22 -1.16 -3.57
CA ILE A 89 -12.60 -0.19 -2.64
C ILE A 89 -11.08 -0.36 -2.52
N CYS A 90 -10.57 -1.59 -2.62
CA CYS A 90 -9.13 -1.88 -2.62
C CYS A 90 -8.47 -1.60 -3.98
N ARG A 91 -9.22 -1.52 -5.08
CA ARG A 91 -8.71 -1.11 -6.40
C ARG A 91 -8.57 0.40 -6.50
N GLU A 92 -9.52 1.12 -5.92
CA GLU A 92 -9.54 2.58 -5.91
C GLU A 92 -8.55 3.18 -4.90
N TYR A 93 -8.27 2.48 -3.81
CA TYR A 93 -7.39 2.98 -2.76
C TYR A 93 -5.94 3.15 -3.24
N ARG A 94 -5.39 4.34 -3.02
CA ARG A 94 -4.00 4.71 -3.33
C ARG A 94 -3.26 5.09 -2.05
N CYS A 95 -2.43 4.18 -1.55
CA CYS A 95 -1.68 4.38 -0.32
C CYS A 95 -0.51 5.37 -0.45
N TRP A 96 -0.30 5.91 -1.65
CA TRP A 96 0.65 6.96 -1.96
C TRP A 96 0.18 7.74 -3.19
N ARG A 97 0.47 9.03 -3.19
CA ARG A 97 0.36 9.90 -4.35
C ARG A 97 1.72 10.14 -4.99
N LEU A 98 2.75 10.29 -4.16
CA LEU A 98 4.15 10.18 -4.57
C LEU A 98 4.81 9.04 -3.80
N LEU A 99 5.48 8.13 -4.49
CA LEU A 99 6.35 7.12 -3.89
C LEU A 99 7.80 7.53 -4.12
N VAL A 100 8.58 7.62 -3.04
CA VAL A 100 9.97 8.06 -3.05
C VAL A 100 10.86 6.88 -2.72
N LEU A 101 11.76 6.53 -3.65
CA LEU A 101 12.78 5.51 -3.48
C LEU A 101 14.15 6.16 -3.39
N ASP A 102 15.03 5.57 -2.57
CA ASP A 102 16.44 5.94 -2.51
C ASP A 102 17.21 5.48 -3.77
N ALA A 103 18.52 5.75 -3.78
CA ALA A 103 19.40 5.36 -4.89
C ALA A 103 19.55 3.84 -5.08
N ALA A 104 19.23 3.04 -4.05
CA ALA A 104 19.22 1.58 -4.12
C ALA A 104 17.86 1.02 -4.59
N GLY A 105 16.87 1.88 -4.81
CA GLY A 105 15.51 1.48 -5.18
C GLY A 105 14.66 1.01 -3.99
N VAL A 106 15.11 1.24 -2.76
CA VAL A 106 14.36 0.93 -1.54
C VAL A 106 13.46 2.12 -1.21
N ARG A 107 12.26 1.84 -0.68
CA ARG A 107 11.33 2.91 -0.29
C ARG A 107 11.93 3.76 0.83
N ALA A 108 12.27 5.01 0.49
CA ALA A 108 12.65 6.05 1.45
C ALA A 108 11.41 6.68 2.12
N GLY A 109 10.33 6.85 1.35
CA GLY A 109 9.08 7.39 1.87
C GLY A 109 7.96 7.48 0.85
N ARG A 110 6.86 8.08 1.26
CA ARG A 110 5.70 8.34 0.41
C ARG A 110 4.97 9.60 0.85
N VAL A 111 4.41 10.30 -0.12
CA VAL A 111 3.52 11.43 0.12
C VAL A 111 2.10 10.93 -0.01
N MET A 112 1.33 11.12 1.05
CA MET A 112 -0.09 10.78 1.12
C MET A 112 -0.95 12.04 1.00
N GLU A 113 -2.14 11.88 0.44
CA GLU A 113 -3.16 12.92 0.32
C GLU A 113 -2.59 14.24 -0.24
N ARG A 114 -2.68 15.35 0.51
CA ARG A 114 -2.15 16.65 0.06
C ARG A 114 -0.62 16.73 0.19
N ARG A 115 -0.06 16.86 1.39
CA ARG A 115 1.38 17.15 1.56
C ARG A 115 2.03 16.35 2.68
N HIS A 116 1.35 15.32 3.16
CA HIS A 116 1.84 14.57 4.31
C HIS A 116 2.90 13.56 3.85
N LEU A 117 4.13 13.71 4.34
CA LEU A 117 5.19 12.73 4.15
C LEU A 117 5.11 11.66 5.24
N ALA A 118 4.99 10.40 4.82
CA ALA A 118 5.29 9.23 5.65
C ALA A 118 6.62 8.64 5.19
N ALA A 119 7.64 8.75 6.02
CA ALA A 119 8.98 8.24 5.77
C ALA A 119 9.58 7.75 7.09
N ASP A 120 10.34 6.66 7.05
CA ASP A 120 11.19 6.26 8.16
C ASP A 120 12.64 6.72 7.96
N ASP A 121 13.03 6.97 6.71
CA ASP A 121 14.35 7.48 6.33
C ASP A 121 14.64 8.87 6.94
N PRO A 122 15.62 8.98 7.86
CA PRO A 122 16.00 10.24 8.47
C PRO A 122 16.55 11.26 7.47
N ALA A 123 17.23 10.81 6.41
CA ALA A 123 17.81 11.70 5.40
C ALA A 123 16.71 12.37 4.56
N LEU A 124 15.71 11.57 4.13
CA LEU A 124 14.53 12.12 3.45
C LEU A 124 13.74 13.06 4.35
N LYS A 125 13.56 12.72 5.63
CA LYS A 125 12.89 13.62 6.62
C LYS A 125 13.60 14.97 6.73
N ALA A 126 14.92 14.97 6.91
CA ALA A 126 15.69 16.20 7.03
C ALA A 126 15.62 17.04 5.75
N PHE A 127 15.79 16.41 4.58
CA PHE A 127 15.67 17.07 3.29
C PHE A 127 14.29 17.68 3.08
N TRP A 128 13.24 16.94 3.49
CA TRP A 128 11.86 17.39 3.37
C TRP A 128 11.59 18.65 4.18
N GLU A 129 11.97 18.67 5.45
CA GLU A 129 11.80 19.83 6.31
C GLU A 129 12.57 21.05 5.79
N GLU A 130 13.79 20.85 5.30
CA GLU A 130 14.62 21.95 4.80
C GLU A 130 14.14 22.51 3.45
N LYS A 131 13.74 21.64 2.51
CA LYS A 131 13.54 22.03 1.09
C LYS A 131 12.10 22.01 0.63
N ILE A 132 11.22 21.24 1.27
CA ILE A 132 9.88 20.95 0.75
C ILE A 132 8.77 21.49 1.66
N ALA A 133 8.89 21.36 2.99
CA ALA A 133 7.84 21.73 3.93
C ALA A 133 7.40 23.21 3.82
N GLY A 134 8.31 24.09 3.41
CA GLY A 134 8.06 25.52 3.22
C GLY A 134 7.31 25.89 1.93
N ILE A 135 7.11 24.97 0.98
CA ILE A 135 6.51 25.29 -0.33
C ILE A 135 5.03 25.67 -0.17
N ARG A 136 4.68 26.90 -0.59
CA ARG A 136 3.32 27.47 -0.47
C ARG A 136 2.50 27.46 -1.77
N GLU A 137 2.95 26.77 -2.82
CA GLU A 137 2.17 26.58 -4.05
C GLU A 137 0.77 26.05 -3.70
N GLY A 138 -0.29 26.64 -4.28
CA GLY A 138 -1.69 26.32 -3.96
C GLY A 138 -2.25 25.21 -4.83
N ASP A 139 -1.77 25.11 -6.06
CA ASP A 139 -2.14 24.04 -6.99
C ASP A 139 -1.36 22.75 -6.66
N ILE A 140 -2.09 21.65 -6.48
CA ILE A 140 -1.49 20.41 -6.00
C ILE A 140 -0.64 19.71 -7.07
N ASP A 141 -0.97 19.90 -8.34
CA ASP A 141 -0.23 19.33 -9.46
C ASP A 141 1.09 20.07 -9.66
N ARG A 142 1.07 21.41 -9.57
CA ARG A 142 2.29 22.22 -9.59
C ARG A 142 3.17 21.96 -8.38
N TRP A 143 2.55 21.77 -7.20
CA TRP A 143 3.29 21.40 -6.01
C TRP A 143 4.01 20.06 -6.19
N ASP A 144 3.35 19.06 -6.81
CA ASP A 144 3.99 17.78 -7.14
C ASP A 144 5.17 17.94 -8.06
N GLU A 145 5.02 18.68 -9.15
CA GLU A 145 6.09 18.90 -10.11
C GLU A 145 7.32 19.49 -9.43
N GLN A 146 7.12 20.50 -8.58
CA GLN A 146 8.20 21.12 -7.82
C GLN A 146 8.87 20.13 -6.83
N VAL A 147 8.08 19.36 -6.09
CA VAL A 147 8.58 18.37 -5.12
C VAL A 147 9.35 17.25 -5.82
N ILE A 148 8.82 16.73 -6.93
CA ILE A 148 9.45 15.71 -7.75
C ILE A 148 10.80 16.21 -8.27
N LEU A 149 10.88 17.45 -8.75
CA LEU A 149 12.14 18.04 -9.22
C LEU A 149 13.19 18.12 -8.11
N LEU A 150 12.80 18.59 -6.91
CA LEU A 150 13.71 18.68 -5.77
C LEU A 150 14.21 17.31 -5.32
N LEU A 151 13.32 16.32 -5.20
CA LEU A 151 13.68 14.96 -4.80
C LEU A 151 14.59 14.29 -5.83
N LYS A 152 14.27 14.41 -7.13
CA LYS A 152 15.14 13.88 -8.19
C LYS A 152 16.51 14.55 -8.21
N GLY A 153 16.56 15.86 -7.99
CA GLY A 153 17.82 16.61 -7.85
C GLY A 153 18.67 16.16 -6.66
N ALA A 154 18.04 15.64 -5.61
CA ALA A 154 18.70 15.07 -4.44
C ALA A 154 19.05 13.57 -4.59
N GLY A 155 18.81 12.97 -5.77
CA GLY A 155 19.17 11.58 -6.07
C GLY A 155 18.08 10.54 -5.78
N TYR A 156 16.86 10.95 -5.43
CA TYR A 156 15.74 10.03 -5.24
C TYR A 156 15.05 9.68 -6.55
N THR A 157 14.49 8.48 -6.62
CA THR A 157 13.52 8.10 -7.67
C THR A 157 12.11 8.38 -7.16
N VAL A 158 11.28 9.02 -7.97
CA VAL A 158 9.90 9.36 -7.59
C VAL A 158 8.90 8.83 -8.61
N TYR A 159 7.93 8.06 -8.14
CA TYR A 159 6.74 7.67 -8.90
C TYR A 159 5.55 8.55 -8.50
N ARG A 160 4.76 8.92 -9.52
CA ARG A 160 3.49 9.64 -9.43
C ARG A 160 2.45 8.84 -10.18
#